data_AF-A0A1V2ZUV9-F1
#
_entry.id   AF-A0A1V2ZUV9-F1
#
_cell.length_a   1.000
_cell.length_b   1.000
_cell.length_c   1.000
_cell.angle_alpha   90.00
_cell.angle_beta   90.00
_cell.angle_gamma   90.00
#
_symmetry.space_group_name_H-M   'P 1'
#
loop_
_entity.id
_entity.type
_entity.pdbx_description
1 polymer ?
#
loop_
_entity_poly.entity_id
_entity_poly.type
_entity_poly.pdbx_seq_one_letter_code
_entity_poly.pdbx_strand_id
1 'polypeptide(L)'
;MKFYLIDRQFFRHPQHYLQQVGVAFLVIAGLVAGLGMVTEVVVVAAIGSSAFITFAMPHYPTATARRLIGGHVLCIAVGWLWSVPYAAGVFGNGDAALAMAAGAALASASLVMLISDTAHPPAAGNAIAFAILGMSLPHVLFSVVAVLLLALIRYMLRGWLRNLV
;
A
#
# COMPACT_ATOMS: atom_id res chain seq x y z
N MET A 1 21.82 -14.96 14.65
CA MET A 1 20.46 -15.09 14.08
C MET A 1 20.28 -16.53 13.61
N LYS A 2 19.16 -17.19 13.95
CA LYS A 2 18.87 -18.54 13.42
C LYS A 2 18.13 -18.38 12.10
N PHE A 3 18.76 -18.79 11.00
CA PHE A 3 18.12 -18.84 9.69
C PHE A 3 17.26 -20.11 9.59
N TYR A 4 16.02 -19.95 9.16
CA TYR A 4 15.12 -21.05 8.83
C TYR A 4 14.66 -20.85 7.37
N LEU A 5 14.71 -21.91 6.56
CA LEU A 5 14.22 -21.89 5.18
C LEU A 5 12.68 -21.83 5.11
N ILE A 6 12.02 -22.44 6.09
CA ILE A 6 10.55 -22.45 6.23
C ILE A 6 10.23 -22.08 7.67
N ASP A 7 9.25 -21.19 7.85
CA ASP A 7 8.77 -20.81 9.16
C ASP A 7 8.26 -22.03 9.95
N ARG A 8 8.71 -22.20 11.19
CA ARG A 8 8.27 -23.28 12.06
C ARG A 8 6.80 -23.14 12.46
N GLN A 9 6.26 -21.92 12.48
CA GLN A 9 4.86 -21.68 12.80
C GLN A 9 3.92 -22.22 11.71
N PHE A 10 4.39 -22.30 10.45
CA PHE A 10 3.64 -22.93 9.37
C PHE A 10 3.30 -24.38 9.69
N PHE A 11 4.27 -25.17 10.19
CA PHE A 11 4.02 -26.58 10.51
C PHE A 11 3.08 -26.78 11.71
N ARG A 12 2.93 -25.78 12.58
CA ARG A 12 1.98 -25.84 13.71
C ARG A 12 0.58 -25.41 13.31
N HIS A 13 0.46 -24.41 12.44
CA HIS A 13 -0.81 -23.77 12.10
C HIS A 13 -0.95 -23.48 10.60
N PRO A 14 -0.82 -24.48 9.70
CA PRO A 14 -0.77 -24.23 8.25
C PRO A 14 -2.10 -23.69 7.71
N GLN A 15 -3.21 -24.04 8.36
CA GLN A 15 -4.55 -23.57 8.03
C GLN A 15 -4.68 -22.04 8.03
N HIS A 16 -4.07 -21.35 9.01
CA HIS A 16 -4.15 -19.89 9.08
C HIS A 16 -3.36 -19.21 7.96
N TYR A 17 -2.23 -19.80 7.53
CA TYR A 17 -1.48 -19.31 6.37
C TYR A 17 -2.33 -19.43 5.12
N LEU A 18 -2.84 -20.63 4.83
CA LEU A 18 -3.64 -20.88 3.63
C LEU A 18 -4.91 -20.03 3.58
N GLN A 19 -5.62 -19.91 4.71
CA GLN A 19 -6.86 -19.15 4.76
C GLN A 19 -6.60 -17.64 4.65
N GLN A 20 -5.62 -17.07 5.37
CA GLN A 20 -5.32 -15.63 5.32
C GLN A 20 -4.77 -15.21 3.95
N VAL A 21 -3.91 -16.03 3.34
CA VAL A 21 -3.44 -15.83 1.96
C VAL A 21 -4.60 -15.99 0.96
N GLY A 22 -5.49 -16.97 1.17
CA GLY A 22 -6.69 -17.15 0.35
C GLY A 22 -7.62 -15.94 0.37
N VAL A 23 -7.88 -15.35 1.55
CA VAL A 23 -8.65 -14.11 1.67
C VAL A 23 -7.94 -12.96 0.96
N ALA A 24 -6.63 -12.80 1.16
CA ALA A 24 -5.85 -11.77 0.47
C ALA A 24 -5.93 -11.91 -1.05
N PHE A 25 -5.80 -13.14 -1.57
CA PHE A 25 -5.97 -13.45 -2.99
C PHE A 25 -7.35 -13.04 -3.50
N LEU A 26 -8.43 -13.47 -2.84
CA LEU A 26 -9.79 -13.16 -3.29
C LEU A 26 -10.07 -11.66 -3.31
N VAL A 27 -9.61 -10.93 -2.29
CA VAL A 27 -9.78 -9.48 -2.22
C VAL A 27 -9.01 -8.77 -3.33
N ILE A 28 -7.74 -9.11 -3.53
CA ILE A 28 -6.91 -8.46 -4.55
C ILE A 28 -7.36 -8.85 -5.95
N ALA A 29 -7.68 -10.12 -6.20
CA ALA A 29 -8.23 -10.57 -7.48
C ALA A 29 -9.54 -9.85 -7.80
N GLY A 30 -10.44 -9.70 -6.83
CA GLY A 30 -11.69 -8.95 -7.00
C GLY A 30 -11.47 -7.46 -7.31
N LEU A 31 -10.57 -6.80 -6.57
CA LEU A 31 -10.20 -5.41 -6.82
C LEU A 31 -9.60 -5.21 -8.22
N VAL A 32 -8.68 -6.08 -8.62
CA VAL A 32 -8.01 -6.01 -9.93
C VAL A 32 -8.98 -6.33 -11.06
N ALA A 33 -9.83 -7.34 -10.91
CA ALA A 33 -10.82 -7.69 -11.93
C ALA A 33 -11.90 -6.60 -12.10
N GLY A 34 -12.35 -5.97 -11.00
CA GLY A 34 -13.41 -4.97 -11.04
C GLY A 34 -12.93 -3.55 -11.38
N LEU A 35 -11.75 -3.16 -10.91
CA LEU A 35 -11.24 -1.79 -10.99
C LEU A 35 -9.78 -1.70 -11.50
N GLY A 36 -9.08 -2.82 -11.67
CA GLY A 36 -7.67 -2.85 -12.05
C GLY A 36 -7.41 -2.45 -13.50
N MET A 37 -8.37 -2.68 -14.41
CA MET A 37 -8.25 -2.31 -15.82
C MET A 37 -8.12 -0.80 -16.06
N VAL A 38 -8.44 0.02 -15.05
CA VAL A 38 -8.37 1.49 -15.12
C VAL A 38 -7.24 2.06 -14.26
N THR A 39 -6.36 1.22 -13.72
CA THR A 39 -5.30 1.67 -12.80
C THR A 39 -3.91 1.17 -13.18
N GLU A 40 -2.88 1.90 -12.73
CA GLU A 40 -1.49 1.57 -12.99
C GLU A 40 -0.94 0.49 -12.06
N VAL A 41 -0.01 -0.31 -12.59
CA VAL A 41 0.56 -1.47 -11.88
C VAL A 41 1.22 -1.07 -10.56
N VAL A 42 1.83 0.13 -10.49
CA VAL A 42 2.45 0.64 -9.26
C VAL A 42 1.41 0.85 -8.15
N VAL A 43 0.21 1.33 -8.49
CA VAL A 43 -0.89 1.51 -7.54
C VAL A 43 -1.42 0.15 -7.08
N VAL A 44 -1.58 -0.79 -8.01
CA VAL A 44 -1.96 -2.18 -7.67
C VAL A 44 -0.94 -2.82 -6.74
N ALA A 45 0.36 -2.63 -6.99
CA ALA A 45 1.44 -3.17 -6.17
C ALA A 45 1.43 -2.58 -4.75
N ALA A 46 1.17 -1.26 -4.62
CA ALA A 46 1.00 -0.61 -3.32
C ALA A 46 -0.15 -1.27 -2.54
N ILE A 47 -1.32 -1.44 -3.15
CA ILE A 47 -2.48 -2.10 -2.53
C ILE A 47 -2.22 -3.58 -2.24
N GLY A 48 -1.53 -4.31 -3.11
CA GLY A 48 -1.14 -5.70 -2.92
C GLY A 48 -0.27 -5.90 -1.67
N SER A 49 0.72 -5.03 -1.49
CA SER A 49 1.55 -5.04 -0.30
C SER A 49 0.78 -4.59 0.96
N SER A 50 -0.19 -3.67 0.85
CA SER A 50 -1.11 -3.35 1.95
C SER A 50 -1.98 -4.54 2.35
N ALA A 51 -2.47 -5.32 1.39
CA ALA A 51 -3.21 -6.55 1.64
C ALA A 51 -2.33 -7.58 2.37
N PHE A 52 -1.06 -7.73 1.96
CA PHE A 52 -0.11 -8.58 2.67
C PHE A 52 0.03 -8.15 4.14
N ILE A 53 0.29 -6.87 4.44
CA ILE A 53 0.38 -6.40 5.84
C ILE A 53 -0.93 -6.65 6.59
N THR A 54 -2.06 -6.31 5.96
CA THR A 54 -3.41 -6.39 6.55
C THR A 54 -3.75 -7.81 6.96
N PHE A 55 -3.42 -8.80 6.13
CA PHE A 55 -3.79 -10.19 6.35
C PHE A 55 -2.68 -11.03 6.98
N ALA A 56 -1.40 -10.80 6.70
CA ALA A 56 -0.31 -11.58 7.30
C ALA A 56 0.10 -11.07 8.69
N MET A 57 -0.02 -9.76 8.94
CA MET A 57 0.38 -9.11 10.19
C MET A 57 -0.73 -8.21 10.76
N PRO A 58 -1.96 -8.74 10.91
CA PRO A 58 -3.17 -7.99 11.25
C PRO A 58 -3.07 -7.20 12.57
N HIS A 59 -2.29 -7.66 13.54
CA HIS A 59 -2.16 -7.01 14.86
C HIS A 59 -0.93 -6.12 14.98
N TYR A 60 -0.12 -5.99 13.93
CA TYR A 60 1.00 -5.05 13.94
C TYR A 60 0.50 -3.60 13.89
N PRO A 61 1.22 -2.65 14.48
CA PRO A 61 0.84 -1.24 14.47
C PRO A 61 0.60 -0.69 13.05
N THR A 62 1.39 -1.13 12.06
CA THR A 62 1.28 -0.75 10.65
C THR A 62 -0.01 -1.23 9.96
N ALA A 63 -0.69 -2.25 10.49
CA ALA A 63 -1.95 -2.78 9.96
C ALA A 63 -3.20 -2.09 10.54
N THR A 64 -3.04 -1.16 11.48
CA THR A 64 -4.18 -0.42 12.07
C THR A 64 -4.91 0.42 11.00
N ALA A 65 -6.23 0.55 11.12
CA ALA A 65 -7.03 1.29 10.15
C ALA A 65 -6.56 2.74 9.96
N ARG A 66 -6.13 3.40 11.06
CA ARG A 66 -5.56 4.75 11.02
C ARG A 66 -4.32 4.83 10.14
N ARG A 67 -3.39 3.87 10.26
CA ARG A 67 -2.14 3.88 9.47
C ARG A 67 -2.38 3.44 8.03
N LEU A 68 -3.20 2.42 7.82
CA LEU A 68 -3.59 1.98 6.48
C LEU A 68 -4.29 3.11 5.70
N ILE A 69 -5.39 3.64 6.22
CA ILE A 69 -6.16 4.69 5.53
C ILE A 69 -5.37 6.00 5.49
N GLY A 70 -4.86 6.45 6.64
CA GLY A 70 -4.13 7.71 6.75
C GLY A 70 -2.85 7.72 5.91
N GLY A 71 -2.10 6.61 5.88
CA GLY A 71 -0.89 6.49 5.08
C GLY A 71 -1.19 6.64 3.59
N HIS A 72 -2.19 5.92 3.05
CA HIS A 72 -2.54 6.05 1.63
C HIS A 72 -3.08 7.42 1.27
N VAL A 73 -3.98 8.01 2.08
CA VAL A 73 -4.50 9.36 1.82
C VAL A 73 -3.36 10.38 1.81
N LEU A 74 -2.45 10.29 2.77
CA LEU A 74 -1.31 11.19 2.89
C LEU A 74 -0.35 11.02 1.71
N CYS A 75 0.00 9.78 1.36
CA CYS A 75 0.88 9.50 0.24
C CYS A 75 0.29 9.95 -1.11
N ILE A 76 -1.02 9.80 -1.33
CA ILE A 76 -1.69 10.33 -2.53
C ILE A 76 -1.56 11.86 -2.58
N ALA A 77 -1.85 12.55 -1.47
CA ALA A 77 -1.76 14.00 -1.40
C ALA A 77 -0.32 14.50 -1.64
N VAL A 78 0.67 13.93 -0.95
CA VAL A 78 2.08 14.30 -1.10
C VAL A 78 2.60 13.96 -2.49
N GLY A 79 2.25 12.79 -3.03
CA GLY A 79 2.62 12.40 -4.39
C GLY A 79 2.10 13.42 -5.41
N TRP A 80 0.81 13.77 -5.34
CA TRP A 80 0.23 14.80 -6.20
C TRP A 80 0.91 16.16 -6.07
N LEU A 81 1.29 16.58 -4.85
CA LEU A 81 2.03 17.84 -4.68
C LEU A 81 3.37 17.83 -5.44
N TRP A 82 4.05 16.69 -5.52
CA TRP A 82 5.28 16.54 -6.30
C TRP A 82 5.06 16.36 -7.80
N SER A 83 3.85 16.00 -8.24
CA SER A 83 3.55 15.96 -9.67
C SER A 83 3.53 17.35 -10.31
N VAL A 84 3.22 18.41 -9.53
CA VAL A 84 3.20 19.79 -10.03
C VAL A 84 4.58 20.28 -10.48
N PRO A 85 5.64 20.28 -9.65
CA PRO A 85 6.97 20.68 -10.09
C PRO A 85 7.56 19.73 -11.15
N TYR A 86 7.19 18.44 -11.11
CA TYR A 86 7.56 17.50 -12.16
C TYR A 86 6.96 17.86 -13.52
N ALA A 87 5.64 18.10 -13.58
CA ALA A 87 4.95 18.50 -14.81
C ALA A 87 5.40 19.90 -15.31
N ALA A 88 5.81 20.78 -14.40
CA ALA A 88 6.39 22.08 -14.75
C ALA A 88 7.85 22.01 -15.26
N GLY A 89 8.46 20.82 -15.29
CA GLY A 89 9.83 20.64 -15.77
C GLY A 89 10.92 21.16 -14.83
N VAL A 90 10.60 21.37 -13.55
CA VAL A 90 11.56 21.90 -12.55
C VAL A 90 12.78 20.99 -12.38
N PHE A 91 12.60 19.68 -12.57
CA PHE A 91 13.66 18.69 -12.48
C PHE A 91 14.38 18.42 -13.81
N GLY A 92 14.10 19.20 -14.85
CA GLY A 92 14.56 18.92 -16.21
C GLY A 92 13.72 17.84 -16.90
N ASN A 93 14.32 17.12 -17.85
CA ASN A 93 13.63 16.14 -18.70
C ASN A 93 14.29 14.76 -18.61
N GLY A 94 13.52 13.73 -18.97
CA GLY A 94 13.99 12.34 -19.05
C GLY A 94 14.01 11.60 -17.72
N ASP A 95 14.69 10.46 -17.70
CA ASP A 95 14.64 9.50 -16.59
C ASP A 95 15.19 10.06 -15.27
N ALA A 96 16.16 10.98 -15.34
CA ALA A 96 16.69 11.66 -14.16
C ALA A 96 15.62 12.52 -13.47
N ALA A 97 14.81 13.25 -14.23
CA ALA A 97 13.72 14.06 -13.69
C ALA A 97 12.64 13.19 -13.03
N LEU A 98 12.31 12.06 -13.66
CA LEU A 98 11.39 11.05 -13.11
C LEU A 98 11.92 10.50 -11.77
N ALA A 99 13.19 10.10 -11.72
CA ALA A 99 13.81 9.55 -10.52
C ALA A 99 13.84 10.58 -9.38
N MET A 100 14.14 11.85 -9.68
CA MET A 100 14.11 12.94 -8.70
C MET A 100 12.71 13.17 -8.15
N ALA A 101 11.69 13.24 -9.01
CA ALA A 101 10.30 13.45 -8.58
C ALA A 101 9.80 12.29 -7.71
N ALA A 102 10.03 11.05 -8.14
CA ALA A 102 9.66 9.84 -7.39
C ALA A 102 10.38 9.76 -6.03
N GLY A 103 11.68 10.02 -6.01
CA GLY A 103 12.50 10.01 -4.79
C GLY A 103 12.07 11.10 -3.81
N ALA A 104 11.81 12.32 -4.29
CA ALA A 104 11.34 13.43 -3.47
C ALA A 104 9.95 13.14 -2.87
N ALA A 105 9.04 12.59 -3.66
CA ALA A 105 7.72 12.17 -3.21
C ALA A 105 7.79 11.07 -2.14
N LEU A 106 8.61 10.03 -2.37
CA LEU A 106 8.83 8.97 -1.39
C LEU A 106 9.40 9.50 -0.07
N ALA A 107 10.47 10.30 -0.14
CA ALA A 107 11.17 10.82 1.03
C ALA A 107 10.27 11.74 1.86
N SER A 108 9.60 12.69 1.21
CA SER A 108 8.68 13.61 1.88
C SER A 108 7.46 12.88 2.45
N ALA A 109 6.84 11.96 1.70
CA ALA A 109 5.69 11.19 2.20
C ALA A 109 6.08 10.32 3.41
N SER A 110 7.28 9.72 3.38
CA SER A 110 7.81 8.96 4.52
C SER A 110 7.99 9.85 5.74
N LEU A 111 8.60 11.03 5.57
CA LEU A 111 8.76 11.99 6.66
C LEU A 111 7.41 12.40 7.26
N VAL A 112 6.45 12.76 6.43
CA VAL A 112 5.14 13.20 6.91
C VAL A 112 4.41 12.05 7.60
N MET A 113 4.42 10.83 7.05
CA MET A 113 3.84 9.64 7.69
C MET A 113 4.46 9.33 9.07
N LEU A 114 5.76 9.54 9.23
CA LEU A 114 6.46 9.37 10.50
C LEU A 114 6.01 10.42 11.52
N ILE A 115 5.91 11.69 11.11
CA ILE A 115 5.48 12.79 11.97
C ILE A 115 4.00 12.66 12.38
N SER A 116 3.13 12.23 11.46
CA SER A 116 1.69 12.08 11.71
C SER A 116 1.29 10.77 12.39
N ASP A 117 2.25 9.87 12.66
CA ASP A 117 2.00 8.51 13.14
C ASP A 117 1.04 7.71 12.21
N THR A 118 1.14 7.95 10.90
CA THR A 118 0.41 7.21 9.86
C THR A 118 1.31 6.30 9.05
N ALA A 119 2.44 5.88 9.62
CA ALA A 119 3.42 5.01 8.96
C ALA A 119 2.79 3.68 8.50
N HIS A 120 2.57 3.58 7.19
CA HIS A 120 2.16 2.38 6.50
C HIS A 120 3.03 2.23 5.24
N PRO A 121 4.15 1.47 5.33
CA PRO A 121 5.16 1.42 4.27
C PRO A 121 4.60 1.14 2.85
N PRO A 122 3.61 0.26 2.65
CA PRO A 122 2.98 0.06 1.34
C PRO A 122 2.43 1.33 0.67
N ALA A 123 1.94 2.30 1.46
CA ALA A 123 1.37 3.54 0.94
C ALA A 123 2.40 4.40 0.19
N ALA A 124 3.68 4.23 0.48
CA ALA A 124 4.77 4.90 -0.22
C ALA A 124 4.74 4.66 -1.74
N GLY A 125 4.23 3.50 -2.19
CA GLY A 125 4.02 3.22 -3.61
C GLY A 125 3.03 4.19 -4.26
N ASN A 126 1.98 4.60 -3.54
CA ASN A 126 1.07 5.64 -4.03
C ASN A 126 1.73 7.02 -4.09
N ALA A 127 2.66 7.35 -3.17
CA ALA A 127 3.38 8.62 -3.27
C ALA A 127 4.18 8.71 -4.58
N ILE A 128 4.86 7.63 -4.94
CA ILE A 128 5.59 7.52 -6.20
C ILE A 128 4.63 7.57 -7.40
N ALA A 129 3.57 6.75 -7.37
CA ALA A 129 2.60 6.69 -8.47
C ALA A 129 1.97 8.06 -8.75
N PHE A 130 1.47 8.75 -7.73
CA PHE A 130 0.79 10.03 -7.90
C PHE A 130 1.76 11.19 -8.21
N ALA A 131 3.04 11.07 -7.90
CA ALA A 131 4.05 12.03 -8.35
C ALA A 131 4.31 11.96 -9.86
N ILE A 132 4.24 10.77 -10.44
CA ILE A 132 4.50 10.54 -11.86
C ILE A 132 3.22 10.73 -12.68
N LEU A 133 2.11 10.14 -12.22
CA LEU A 133 0.84 10.09 -12.95
C LEU A 133 -0.04 11.34 -12.72
N GLY A 134 0.27 12.13 -11.69
CA GLY A 134 -0.59 13.23 -11.25
C GLY A 134 -1.92 12.76 -10.64
N MET A 135 -2.88 13.68 -10.52
CA MET A 135 -4.20 13.37 -9.97
C MET A 135 -5.10 12.78 -11.05
N SER A 136 -5.25 11.47 -11.02
CA SER A 136 -6.12 10.70 -11.92
C SER A 136 -7.25 10.06 -11.10
N LEU A 137 -8.50 10.39 -11.46
CA LEU A 137 -9.69 9.91 -10.76
C LEU A 137 -9.75 8.38 -10.67
N PRO A 138 -9.48 7.61 -11.75
CA PRO A 138 -9.41 6.15 -11.66
C PRO A 138 -8.43 5.61 -10.59
N HIS A 139 -7.21 6.16 -10.51
CA HIS A 139 -6.20 5.70 -9.54
C HIS A 139 -6.60 6.06 -8.10
N VAL A 140 -7.20 7.24 -7.90
CA VAL A 140 -7.70 7.67 -6.59
C VAL A 140 -8.84 6.76 -6.15
N LEU A 141 -9.83 6.54 -7.01
CA LEU A 141 -10.98 5.68 -6.71
C LEU A 141 -10.52 4.26 -6.39
N PHE A 142 -9.64 3.68 -7.21
CA PHE A 142 -9.07 2.36 -6.94
C PHE A 142 -8.40 2.31 -5.56
N SER A 143 -7.52 3.27 -5.26
CA SER A 143 -6.79 3.30 -3.99
C SER A 143 -7.73 3.45 -2.79
N VAL A 144 -8.68 4.38 -2.85
CA VAL A 144 -9.61 4.66 -1.75
C VAL A 144 -10.53 3.46 -1.51
N VAL A 145 -11.15 2.92 -2.56
CA VAL A 145 -12.04 1.75 -2.44
C VAL A 145 -11.27 0.55 -1.90
N ALA A 146 -10.08 0.28 -2.44
CA ALA A 146 -9.26 -0.83 -1.99
C ALA A 146 -8.88 -0.71 -0.51
N VAL A 147 -8.40 0.46 -0.09
CA VAL A 147 -7.96 0.69 1.29
C VAL A 147 -9.12 0.61 2.28
N LEU A 148 -10.29 1.14 1.93
CA LEU A 148 -11.50 1.03 2.75
C LEU A 148 -11.98 -0.42 2.84
N LEU A 149 -11.96 -1.16 1.72
CA LEU A 149 -12.32 -2.58 1.70
C LEU A 149 -11.37 -3.42 2.55
N LEU A 150 -10.06 -3.20 2.44
CA LEU A 150 -9.06 -3.88 3.27
C LEU A 150 -9.26 -3.57 4.76
N ALA A 151 -9.49 -2.31 5.12
CA ALA A 151 -9.76 -1.90 6.49
C ALA A 151 -11.04 -2.56 7.04
N LEU A 152 -12.11 -2.60 6.24
CA LEU A 152 -13.38 -3.22 6.59
C LEU A 152 -13.25 -4.73 6.80
N ILE A 153 -12.64 -5.44 5.86
CA ILE A 153 -12.46 -6.89 5.94
C ILE A 153 -11.58 -7.24 7.15
N ARG A 154 -10.49 -6.49 7.36
CA ARG A 154 -9.66 -6.66 8.56
C ARG A 154 -10.47 -6.46 9.84
N TYR A 155 -11.31 -5.43 9.89
CA TYR A 155 -12.16 -5.17 11.06
C TYR A 155 -13.12 -6.34 11.32
N MET A 156 -13.81 -6.83 10.29
CA MET A 156 -14.75 -7.96 10.39
C MET A 156 -14.05 -9.26 10.80
N LEU A 157 -12.85 -9.52 10.27
CA LEU A 157 -12.10 -10.74 10.53
C LEU A 157 -11.12 -10.63 11.70
N ARG A 158 -11.10 -9.52 12.44
CA ARG A 158 -10.06 -9.23 13.45
C ARG A 158 -9.92 -10.32 14.50
N GLY A 159 -11.02 -10.92 14.95
CA GLY A 159 -11.00 -12.01 15.94
C GLY A 159 -10.48 -13.35 15.41
N TRP A 160 -10.47 -13.52 14.09
CA TRP A 160 -10.04 -14.74 13.40
C TRP A 160 -8.60 -14.66 12.87
N LEU A 161 -8.18 -13.47 12.42
CA LEU A 161 -6.85 -13.21 11.87
C LEU A 161 -5.76 -13.42 12.93
N ARG A 162 -4.61 -14.00 12.55
CA ARG A 162 -3.44 -14.17 13.42
C ARG A 162 -2.20 -13.57 12.78
N ASN A 163 -1.25 -13.13 13.59
CA ASN A 163 0.06 -12.74 13.07
C ASN A 163 0.80 -14.00 12.61
N LEU A 164 1.26 -13.96 11.36
CA LEU A 164 2.03 -15.03 10.71
C LEU A 164 3.52 -14.71 10.63
N VAL A 165 3.93 -13.52 11.12
CA VAL A 165 5.31 -13.01 11.14
C VAL A 165 5.59 -12.36 12.50
#